data_AF-A0A1N6FMH5-F1
#
_entry.id   AF-A0A1N6FMH5-F1
#
_cell.length_a   1.000
_cell.length_b   1.000
_cell.length_c   1.000
_cell.angle_alpha   90.00
_cell.angle_beta   90.00
_cell.angle_gamma   90.00
#
_symmetry.space_group_name_H-M   'P 1'
#
loop_
_entity.id
_entity.type
_entity.pdbx_description
1 polymer ?
#
loop_
_entity_poly.entity_id
_entity_poly.type
_entity_poly.pdbx_seq_one_letter_code
_entity_poly.pdbx_strand_id
1 'polypeptide(L)'
;MTQEGNSGKWVPSCFDNPVNSRWVLDRRHGGNNAAVEDANGRVLRLNYINLVGILDVVNSVFDLHTGGPRRPVFFDKAATCPPLAALDLQAQVIREELLALLPEKSLIPRYHDLDQMQKRISAVGDPEKSWKIFYLYIMGEKPLENRAKCPETSKLLDQVPGLFQAFFSILDGGKAIPAHHGPYRGYLRYHLGLVVPDENPPSIRIKDEHYTWKVGESILFDDSWNHEVYNECAGDRVVLIVDIRRPMPLPFAMFNRFVESVMRLVYGKQILKKLT
;
A
#
# COMPACT_ATOMS: atom_id res chain seq x y z
N MET A 1 -62.27 -14.06 14.21
CA MET A 1 -61.07 -14.85 13.87
C MET A 1 -60.97 -14.89 12.37
N THR A 2 -60.04 -14.12 11.81
CA THR A 2 -59.22 -14.38 10.60
C THR A 2 -58.50 -13.08 10.25
N GLN A 3 -57.17 -13.13 10.26
CA GLN A 3 -56.30 -12.10 9.71
C GLN A 3 -56.06 -12.45 8.23
N GLU A 4 -56.28 -11.50 7.33
CA GLU A 4 -55.62 -11.45 6.02
C GLU A 4 -54.72 -10.23 6.02
N GLY A 5 -53.41 -10.48 6.05
CA GLY A 5 -52.34 -9.50 6.04
C GLY A 5 -51.69 -9.45 4.67
N ASN A 6 -51.76 -8.26 4.09
CA ASN A 6 -51.44 -7.86 2.73
C ASN A 6 -49.97 -8.11 2.31
N SER A 7 -49.81 -8.48 1.05
CA SER A 7 -48.56 -8.67 0.31
C SER A 7 -47.66 -7.42 0.28
N GLY A 8 -46.48 -7.52 0.90
CA GLY A 8 -45.41 -6.53 0.82
C GLY A 8 -44.36 -6.93 -0.21
N LYS A 9 -44.08 -6.01 -1.14
CA LYS A 9 -43.21 -6.15 -2.30
C LYS A 9 -41.76 -6.53 -1.95
N TRP A 10 -41.24 -7.50 -2.69
CA TRP A 10 -39.81 -7.77 -2.86
C TRP A 10 -39.10 -6.55 -3.48
N VAL A 11 -38.03 -6.08 -2.83
CA VAL A 11 -37.07 -5.11 -3.39
C VAL A 11 -35.84 -5.91 -3.86
N PRO A 12 -35.44 -5.88 -5.15
CA PRO A 12 -34.33 -6.71 -5.63
C PRO A 12 -32.97 -6.23 -5.13
N SER A 13 -32.11 -7.20 -4.81
CA SER A 13 -30.68 -7.04 -4.54
C SER A 13 -29.93 -6.48 -5.76
N CYS A 14 -29.22 -5.36 -5.59
CA CYS A 14 -28.32 -4.81 -6.60
C CYS A 14 -26.96 -5.55 -6.60
N PHE A 15 -26.96 -6.81 -6.98
CA PHE A 15 -25.78 -7.56 -7.43
C PHE A 15 -26.05 -8.08 -8.83
N ASP A 16 -26.27 -7.19 -9.79
CA ASP A 16 -26.26 -7.53 -11.21
C ASP A 16 -26.09 -6.24 -12.03
N ASN A 17 -24.84 -5.88 -12.30
CA ASN A 17 -24.54 -5.02 -13.45
C ASN A 17 -23.17 -5.43 -14.04
N PRO A 18 -23.12 -6.06 -15.23
CA PRO A 18 -21.87 -6.40 -15.87
C PRO A 18 -21.31 -5.14 -16.56
N VAL A 19 -20.48 -4.37 -15.85
CA VAL A 19 -19.72 -3.29 -16.50
C VAL A 19 -18.58 -3.92 -17.31
N ASN A 20 -18.90 -4.21 -18.56
CA ASN A 20 -17.95 -4.59 -19.59
C ASN A 20 -17.15 -3.35 -20.02
N SER A 21 -16.17 -2.91 -19.22
CA SER A 21 -15.19 -1.90 -19.65
C SER A 21 -13.86 -2.58 -19.97
N ARG A 22 -13.72 -3.00 -21.23
CA ARG A 22 -12.50 -3.53 -21.82
C ARG A 22 -11.50 -2.38 -22.02
N TRP A 23 -10.72 -2.04 -21.00
CA TRP A 23 -9.64 -1.06 -21.12
C TRP A 23 -8.50 -1.66 -21.94
N VAL A 24 -8.44 -1.28 -23.21
CA VAL A 24 -7.27 -1.52 -24.07
C VAL A 24 -6.17 -0.55 -23.60
N LEU A 25 -5.09 -1.10 -23.03
CA LEU A 25 -3.88 -0.35 -22.70
C LEU A 25 -3.26 0.22 -23.98
N ASP A 26 -3.44 1.52 -24.23
CA ASP A 26 -2.66 2.24 -25.25
C ASP A 26 -1.20 2.35 -24.77
N ARG A 27 -0.33 1.59 -25.42
CA ARG A 27 1.12 1.61 -25.21
C ARG A 27 1.75 2.77 -25.99
N ARG A 28 1.47 4.02 -25.64
CA ARG A 28 2.17 5.15 -26.25
C ARG A 28 2.49 6.30 -25.27
N HIS A 29 3.80 6.45 -25.04
CA HIS A 29 4.56 7.64 -24.61
C HIS A 29 4.57 8.08 -23.14
N GLY A 30 5.79 8.23 -22.60
CA GLY A 30 6.11 8.92 -21.36
C GLY A 30 7.19 8.22 -20.52
N GLY A 31 8.47 8.39 -20.87
CA GLY A 31 9.59 7.76 -20.17
C GLY A 31 9.86 8.35 -18.78
N ASN A 32 9.67 7.54 -17.74
CA ASN A 32 10.01 7.85 -16.34
C ASN A 32 11.45 7.39 -16.04
N ASN A 33 12.40 8.30 -15.84
CA ASN A 33 13.80 7.96 -15.53
C ASN A 33 14.17 8.37 -14.09
N ALA A 34 14.61 7.39 -13.32
CA ALA A 34 15.40 7.56 -12.11
C ALA A 34 16.90 7.49 -12.49
N ALA A 35 17.70 8.46 -12.04
CA ALA A 35 19.13 8.54 -12.34
C ALA A 35 19.96 8.22 -11.09
N VAL A 36 20.87 7.25 -11.21
CA VAL A 36 21.88 6.92 -10.19
C VAL A 36 23.24 7.16 -10.80
N GLU A 37 24.07 7.95 -10.12
CA GLU A 37 25.45 8.19 -10.52
C GLU A 37 26.35 7.17 -9.81
N ASP A 38 27.12 6.39 -10.57
CA ASP A 38 28.09 5.44 -10.01
C ASP A 38 29.37 6.16 -9.52
N ALA A 39 30.25 5.43 -8.82
CA ALA A 39 31.50 5.96 -8.29
C ALA A 39 32.47 6.52 -9.35
N ASN A 40 32.16 6.33 -10.64
CA ASN A 40 32.94 6.82 -11.78
C ASN A 40 32.21 7.96 -12.54
N GLY A 41 31.16 8.54 -11.97
CA GLY A 41 30.41 9.64 -12.59
C GLY A 41 29.49 9.19 -13.74
N ARG A 42 29.20 7.89 -13.88
CA ARG A 42 28.28 7.41 -14.92
C ARG A 42 26.85 7.45 -14.41
N VAL A 43 25.99 8.11 -15.18
CA VAL A 43 24.56 8.18 -14.90
C VAL A 43 23.87 6.92 -15.44
N LEU A 44 23.58 5.97 -14.56
CA LEU A 44 22.71 4.84 -14.84
C LEU A 44 21.25 5.30 -14.79
N ARG A 45 20.56 5.22 -15.93
CA ARG A 45 19.12 5.51 -16.03
C ARG A 45 18.33 4.21 -15.89
N LEU A 46 17.73 3.96 -14.73
CA LEU A 46 16.68 2.96 -14.61
C LEU A 46 15.35 3.61 -15.00
N ASN A 47 14.70 3.10 -16.04
CA ASN A 47 13.33 3.46 -16.33
C ASN A 47 12.35 2.46 -15.69
N TYR A 48 11.08 2.84 -15.56
CA TYR A 48 10.02 2.01 -14.97
C TYR A 48 9.98 0.58 -15.56
N ILE A 49 10.11 0.47 -16.89
CA ILE A 49 10.02 -0.82 -17.60
C ILE A 49 11.19 -1.73 -17.22
N ASN A 50 12.40 -1.18 -17.10
CA ASN A 50 13.58 -1.93 -16.72
C ASN A 50 13.50 -2.40 -15.27
N LEU A 51 13.01 -1.56 -14.35
CA LEU A 51 12.87 -1.96 -12.94
C LEU A 51 11.81 -3.06 -12.77
N VAL A 52 10.63 -2.91 -13.39
CA VAL A 52 9.59 -3.95 -13.34
C VAL A 52 10.09 -5.27 -13.94
N GLY A 53 10.78 -5.23 -15.09
CA GLY A 53 11.35 -6.43 -15.68
C GLY A 53 12.40 -7.12 -14.81
N ILE A 54 13.25 -6.35 -14.10
CA ILE A 54 14.19 -6.90 -13.11
C ILE A 54 13.42 -7.54 -11.93
N LEU A 55 12.39 -6.85 -11.43
CA LEU A 55 11.57 -7.36 -10.33
C LEU A 55 10.78 -8.62 -10.73
N ASP A 56 10.35 -8.77 -11.98
CA ASP A 56 9.70 -10.00 -12.46
C ASP A 56 10.63 -11.21 -12.39
N VAL A 57 11.91 -11.04 -12.73
CA VAL A 57 12.94 -12.08 -12.57
C VAL A 57 13.15 -12.41 -11.10
N VAL A 58 13.29 -11.39 -10.25
CA VAL A 58 13.44 -11.55 -8.80
C VAL A 58 12.22 -12.28 -8.20
N ASN A 59 11.02 -11.89 -8.59
CA ASN A 59 9.77 -12.48 -8.13
C ASN A 59 9.65 -13.95 -8.56
N SER A 60 10.15 -14.31 -9.74
CA SER A 60 10.20 -15.70 -10.21
C SER A 60 11.10 -16.56 -9.30
N VAL A 61 12.19 -16.00 -8.76
CA VAL A 61 13.02 -16.70 -7.76
C VAL A 61 12.26 -16.87 -6.45
N PHE A 62 11.51 -15.86 -6.00
CA PHE A 62 10.70 -15.98 -4.78
C PHE A 62 9.56 -16.99 -4.92
N ASP A 63 8.96 -17.13 -6.10
CA ASP A 63 7.87 -18.09 -6.35
C ASP A 63 8.26 -19.55 -6.13
N LEU A 64 9.56 -19.87 -6.18
CA LEU A 64 10.09 -21.20 -5.81
C LEU A 64 9.82 -21.54 -4.33
N HIS A 65 9.57 -20.54 -3.49
CA HIS A 65 9.31 -20.71 -2.06
C HIS A 65 7.93 -20.19 -1.63
N THR A 66 7.48 -19.04 -2.15
CA THR A 66 6.23 -18.39 -1.69
C THR A 66 4.98 -19.19 -2.03
N GLY A 67 5.08 -20.22 -2.88
CA GLY A 67 3.98 -21.06 -3.32
C GLY A 67 3.37 -20.62 -4.65
N GLY A 68 3.94 -19.61 -5.30
CA GLY A 68 3.51 -19.12 -6.61
C GLY A 68 2.00 -18.84 -6.63
N PRO A 69 1.20 -19.47 -7.50
CA PRO A 69 -0.24 -19.23 -7.57
C PRO A 69 -1.03 -19.74 -6.34
N ARG A 70 -0.42 -20.55 -5.46
CA ARG A 70 -1.04 -21.09 -4.25
C ARG A 70 -0.70 -20.31 -2.98
N ARG A 71 0.05 -19.21 -3.10
CA ARG A 71 0.41 -18.36 -1.95
C ARG A 71 -0.86 -17.78 -1.31
N PRO A 72 -0.95 -17.74 0.03
CA PRO A 72 -2.15 -17.24 0.70
C PRO A 72 -2.34 -15.74 0.43
N VAL A 73 -3.60 -15.28 0.50
CA VAL A 73 -3.94 -13.86 0.36
C VAL A 73 -3.66 -13.13 1.67
N PHE A 74 -4.22 -13.63 2.77
CA PHE A 74 -4.03 -13.12 4.12
C PHE A 74 -3.07 -13.99 4.93
N PHE A 75 -2.41 -13.37 5.90
CA PHE A 75 -1.45 -13.99 6.79
C PHE A 75 -1.83 -13.72 8.23
N ASP A 76 -1.66 -14.74 9.08
CA ASP A 76 -1.79 -14.55 10.53
C ASP A 76 -0.64 -13.66 11.03
N LYS A 77 -0.97 -12.48 11.55
CA LYS A 77 0.01 -11.50 12.04
C LYS A 77 0.85 -12.05 13.18
N ALA A 78 0.22 -12.74 14.14
CA ALA A 78 0.87 -13.24 15.34
C ALA A 78 1.88 -14.34 15.00
N ALA A 79 1.57 -15.20 14.02
CA ALA A 79 2.47 -16.23 13.53
C ALA A 79 3.56 -15.66 12.61
N THR A 80 3.24 -14.65 11.79
CA THR A 80 4.16 -14.14 10.75
C THR A 80 5.14 -13.08 11.28
N CYS A 81 4.65 -12.14 12.08
CA CYS A 81 5.45 -11.07 12.67
C CYS A 81 4.80 -10.57 13.98
N PRO A 82 4.99 -11.28 15.11
CA PRO A 82 4.37 -10.95 16.39
C PRO A 82 4.49 -9.48 16.82
N PRO A 83 5.63 -8.78 16.60
CA PRO A 83 5.77 -7.36 16.97
C PRO A 83 4.77 -6.40 16.31
N LEU A 84 4.09 -6.79 15.22
CA LEU A 84 2.99 -5.99 14.66
C LEU A 84 1.84 -5.79 15.65
N ALA A 85 1.65 -6.69 16.62
CA ALA A 85 0.63 -6.55 17.66
C ALA A 85 0.82 -5.27 18.50
N ALA A 86 2.05 -4.75 18.62
CA ALA A 86 2.29 -3.48 19.31
C ALA A 86 1.65 -2.29 18.56
N LEU A 87 1.58 -2.35 17.22
CA LEU A 87 0.91 -1.33 16.42
C LEU A 87 -0.61 -1.39 16.61
N ASP A 88 -1.18 -2.60 16.71
CA ASP A 88 -2.61 -2.79 17.01
C ASP A 88 -2.96 -2.23 18.39
N LEU A 89 -2.19 -2.59 19.41
CA LEU A 89 -2.42 -2.16 20.80
C LEU A 89 -2.27 -0.63 20.97
N GLN A 90 -1.42 -0.01 20.17
CA GLN A 90 -1.14 1.44 20.21
C GLN A 90 -1.83 2.20 19.07
N ALA A 91 -2.85 1.62 18.44
CA ALA A 91 -3.55 2.23 17.31
C ALA A 91 -4.09 3.64 17.63
N GLN A 92 -4.55 3.86 18.87
CA GLN A 92 -5.03 5.18 19.30
C GLN A 92 -3.92 6.22 19.35
N VAL A 93 -2.72 5.88 19.86
CA VAL A 93 -1.56 6.79 19.89
C VAL A 93 -1.12 7.15 18.47
N ILE A 94 -1.03 6.14 17.59
CA ILE A 94 -0.70 6.33 16.17
C ILE A 94 -1.73 7.23 15.49
N ARG A 95 -3.02 7.03 15.81
CA ARG A 95 -4.12 7.83 15.29
C ARG A 95 -4.04 9.28 15.76
N GLU A 96 -3.69 9.53 17.02
CA GLU A 96 -3.53 10.90 17.55
C GLU A 96 -2.42 11.67 16.83
N GLU A 97 -1.26 11.05 16.61
CA GLU A 97 -0.17 11.67 15.83
C GLU A 97 -0.60 11.93 14.38
N LEU A 98 -1.33 11.00 13.77
CA LEU A 98 -1.89 11.20 12.43
C LEU A 98 -2.87 12.37 12.40
N LEU A 99 -3.80 12.46 13.35
CA LEU A 99 -4.81 13.51 13.40
C LEU A 99 -4.18 14.90 13.52
N ALA A 100 -3.04 15.01 14.21
CA ALA A 100 -2.26 16.25 14.27
C ALA A 100 -1.67 16.68 12.91
N LEU A 101 -1.49 15.76 11.95
CA LEU A 101 -1.03 16.06 10.59
C LEU A 101 -2.14 16.54 9.65
N LEU A 102 -3.39 16.12 9.89
CA LEU A 102 -4.49 16.33 8.94
C LEU A 102 -4.89 17.80 8.71
N PRO A 103 -4.74 18.74 9.66
CA PRO A 103 -4.94 20.17 9.38
C PRO A 103 -4.07 20.70 8.23
N GLU A 104 -2.88 20.12 8.05
CA GLU A 104 -1.92 20.47 6.99
C GLU A 104 -1.89 19.41 5.86
N LYS A 105 -2.97 18.63 5.69
CA LYS A 105 -3.08 17.57 4.66
C LYS A 105 -2.74 18.05 3.24
N SER A 106 -2.99 19.33 2.92
CA SER A 106 -2.65 19.91 1.62
C SER A 106 -1.14 19.86 1.33
N LEU A 107 -0.29 19.99 2.35
CA LEU A 107 1.17 19.95 2.26
C LEU A 107 1.71 18.52 2.09
N ILE A 108 0.92 17.50 2.43
CA ILE A 108 1.32 16.11 2.22
C ILE A 108 1.31 15.81 0.71
N PRO A 109 2.41 15.35 0.12
CA PRO A 109 2.51 15.15 -1.32
C PRO A 109 1.57 14.03 -1.81
N ARG A 110 1.11 14.13 -3.07
CA ARG A 110 0.40 13.01 -3.70
C ARG A 110 1.39 11.89 -3.96
N TYR A 111 0.90 10.64 -4.01
CA TYR A 111 1.79 9.49 -4.18
C TYR A 111 2.60 9.60 -5.48
N HIS A 112 1.97 10.02 -6.57
CA HIS A 112 2.64 10.16 -7.85
C HIS A 112 3.67 11.30 -7.92
N ASP A 113 3.64 12.26 -7.01
CA ASP A 113 4.67 13.31 -6.92
C ASP A 113 5.98 12.72 -6.38
N LEU A 114 5.86 11.88 -5.34
CA LEU A 114 6.97 11.14 -4.75
C LEU A 114 7.44 10.02 -5.66
N ASP A 115 6.53 9.17 -6.10
CA ASP A 115 6.82 8.01 -6.91
C ASP A 115 6.07 8.05 -8.26
N GLN A 116 6.78 8.45 -9.30
CA GLN A 116 6.26 8.48 -10.67
C GLN A 116 5.84 7.09 -11.17
N MET A 117 6.35 6.01 -10.58
CA MET A 117 5.91 4.65 -10.89
C MET A 117 4.43 4.42 -10.53
N GLN A 118 3.92 5.12 -9.53
CA GLN A 118 2.52 5.01 -9.08
C GLN A 118 1.56 5.92 -9.81
N LYS A 119 2.04 6.73 -10.78
CA LYS A 119 1.18 7.66 -11.53
C LYS A 119 -0.01 6.95 -12.17
N ARG A 120 0.19 5.73 -12.66
CA ARG A 120 -0.86 4.91 -13.29
C ARG A 120 -2.02 4.51 -12.37
N ILE A 121 -1.83 4.56 -11.05
CA ILE A 121 -2.86 4.20 -10.07
C ILE A 121 -3.30 5.40 -9.23
N SER A 122 -2.39 6.33 -8.97
CA SER A 122 -2.65 7.51 -8.13
C SER A 122 -3.29 8.67 -8.91
N ALA A 123 -2.98 8.85 -10.19
CA ALA A 123 -3.50 9.96 -11.01
C ALA A 123 -4.74 9.60 -11.84
N VAL A 124 -5.31 8.41 -11.67
CA VAL A 124 -6.52 7.95 -12.38
C VAL A 124 -7.78 8.36 -11.62
N GLY A 125 -8.84 8.75 -12.32
CA GLY A 125 -10.11 9.17 -11.71
C GLY A 125 -10.22 10.69 -11.61
N ASP A 126 -10.96 11.17 -10.61
CA ASP A 126 -11.17 12.60 -10.38
C ASP A 126 -9.83 13.31 -10.03
N PRO A 127 -9.38 14.31 -10.82
CA PRO A 127 -8.11 15.00 -10.60
C PRO A 127 -8.08 15.89 -9.35
N GLU A 128 -9.24 16.27 -8.83
CA GLU A 128 -9.37 17.02 -7.57
C GLU A 128 -9.14 16.12 -6.36
N LYS A 129 -9.31 14.81 -6.53
CA LYS A 129 -9.16 13.82 -5.47
C LYS A 129 -7.76 13.24 -5.43
N SER A 130 -7.19 13.20 -4.24
CA SER A 130 -5.79 12.83 -4.02
C SER A 130 -5.66 11.49 -3.30
N TRP A 131 -4.61 10.75 -3.66
CA TRP A 131 -4.02 9.72 -2.82
C TRP A 131 -2.66 10.23 -2.34
N LYS A 132 -2.55 10.53 -1.06
CA LYS A 132 -1.40 11.20 -0.41
C LYS A 132 -0.66 10.25 0.52
N ILE A 133 0.67 10.40 0.58
CA ILE A 133 1.57 9.52 1.33
C ILE A 133 2.45 10.33 2.27
N PHE A 134 2.47 9.96 3.55
CA PHE A 134 3.37 10.52 4.55
C PHE A 134 4.34 9.43 5.04
N TYR A 135 5.56 9.41 4.51
CA TYR A 135 6.56 8.38 4.82
C TYR A 135 7.19 8.55 6.20
N LEU A 136 7.29 7.43 6.93
CA LEU A 136 7.97 7.31 8.23
C LEU A 136 9.21 6.40 8.15
N TYR A 137 9.28 5.53 7.14
CA TYR A 137 10.40 4.65 6.86
C TYR A 137 10.41 4.20 5.40
N ILE A 138 11.59 4.17 4.75
CA ILE A 138 11.76 3.84 3.33
C ILE A 138 12.99 2.95 3.14
N MET A 139 12.82 1.63 3.20
CA MET A 139 13.86 0.62 2.91
C MET A 139 15.18 0.90 3.64
N GLY A 140 15.15 1.29 4.91
CA GLY A 140 16.34 1.65 5.69
C GLY A 140 16.58 3.15 5.85
N GLU A 141 15.96 3.98 5.02
CA GLU A 141 16.00 5.44 5.17
C GLU A 141 14.90 5.95 6.11
N LYS A 142 15.22 6.97 6.91
CA LYS A 142 14.35 7.54 7.94
C LYS A 142 14.13 9.04 7.67
N PRO A 143 12.99 9.46 7.12
CA PRO A 143 12.69 10.88 6.91
C PRO A 143 12.56 11.61 8.25
N LEU A 144 13.62 12.31 8.67
CA LEU A 144 13.75 12.81 10.05
C LEU A 144 12.66 13.83 10.41
N GLU A 145 12.31 14.73 9.51
CA GLU A 145 11.27 15.73 9.74
C GLU A 145 9.89 15.09 9.94
N ASN A 146 9.53 14.12 9.09
CA ASN A 146 8.27 13.40 9.24
C ASN A 146 8.22 12.61 10.55
N ARG A 147 9.33 11.95 10.91
CA ARG A 147 9.42 11.18 12.15
C ARG A 147 9.40 12.05 13.40
N ALA A 148 9.89 13.29 13.32
CA ALA A 148 9.78 14.25 14.42
C ALA A 148 8.32 14.68 14.67
N LYS A 149 7.44 14.62 13.66
CA LYS A 149 6.00 14.86 13.79
C LYS A 149 5.22 13.64 14.32
N CYS A 150 5.81 12.44 14.22
CA CYS A 150 5.20 11.19 14.69
C CYS A 150 6.20 10.35 15.50
N PRO A 151 6.72 10.87 16.63
CA PRO A 151 7.78 10.23 17.40
C PRO A 151 7.38 8.86 17.98
N GLU A 152 6.17 8.70 18.50
CA GLU A 152 5.71 7.45 19.10
C GLU A 152 5.46 6.38 18.04
N THR A 153 4.81 6.74 16.92
CA THR A 153 4.66 5.84 15.77
C THR A 153 6.03 5.40 15.26
N SER A 154 6.97 6.33 15.15
CA SER A 154 8.34 6.04 14.69
C SER A 154 9.09 5.08 15.60
N LYS A 155 8.91 5.22 16.92
CA LYS A 155 9.51 4.32 17.93
C LYS A 155 8.92 2.91 17.87
N LEU A 156 7.61 2.79 17.65
CA LEU A 156 6.96 1.49 17.46
C LEU A 156 7.44 0.81 16.17
N LEU A 157 7.54 1.56 15.08
CA LEU A 157 8.04 1.05 13.80
C LEU A 157 9.48 0.52 13.91
N ASP A 158 10.35 1.18 14.68
CA ASP A 158 11.73 0.75 14.88
C ASP A 158 11.85 -0.61 15.60
N GLN A 159 10.78 -1.10 16.24
CA GLN A 159 10.72 -2.41 16.87
C GLN A 159 10.24 -3.53 15.93
N VAL A 160 9.76 -3.19 14.73
CA VAL A 160 9.24 -4.17 13.77
C VAL A 160 10.41 -4.84 13.03
N PRO A 161 10.64 -6.15 13.22
CA PRO A 161 11.73 -6.84 12.54
C PRO A 161 11.46 -6.95 11.05
N GLY A 162 12.50 -6.69 10.25
CA GLY A 162 12.38 -6.72 8.79
C GLY A 162 11.47 -5.63 8.23
N LEU A 163 11.26 -4.51 8.95
CA LEU A 163 10.57 -3.34 8.41
C LEU A 163 11.14 -2.96 7.04
N PHE A 164 10.29 -2.96 6.03
CA PHE A 164 10.65 -2.65 4.64
C PHE A 164 10.28 -1.22 4.29
N GLN A 165 9.03 -0.81 4.51
CA GLN A 165 8.60 0.60 4.43
C GLN A 165 7.40 0.85 5.34
N ALA A 166 7.20 2.09 5.76
CA ALA A 166 6.02 2.47 6.52
C ALA A 166 5.61 3.91 6.22
N PHE A 167 4.31 4.13 6.07
CA PHE A 167 3.73 5.42 5.76
C PHE A 167 2.24 5.49 6.08
N PHE A 168 1.74 6.70 6.35
CA PHE A 168 0.30 6.95 6.33
C PHE A 168 -0.17 7.09 4.88
N SER A 169 -1.20 6.32 4.53
CA SER A 169 -1.87 6.34 3.23
C SER A 169 -3.22 7.02 3.37
N ILE A 170 -3.30 8.26 2.90
CA ILE A 170 -4.47 9.14 3.00
C ILE A 170 -5.16 9.16 1.64
N LEU A 171 -6.40 8.70 1.59
CA LEU A 171 -7.19 8.62 0.36
C LEU A 171 -8.44 9.47 0.53
N ASP A 172 -8.57 10.47 -0.35
CA ASP A 172 -9.70 11.39 -0.32
C ASP A 172 -11.01 10.63 -0.53
N GLY A 173 -12.08 11.11 0.12
CA GLY A 173 -13.43 10.59 -0.10
C GLY A 173 -13.81 10.61 -1.58
N GLY A 174 -14.32 9.48 -2.07
CA GLY A 174 -14.70 9.24 -3.46
C GLY A 174 -13.56 8.78 -4.37
N LYS A 175 -12.31 8.72 -3.86
CA LYS A 175 -11.17 8.27 -4.64
C LYS A 175 -11.03 6.75 -4.58
N ALA A 176 -11.30 6.07 -5.69
CA ALA A 176 -10.95 4.66 -5.88
C ALA A 176 -9.47 4.49 -6.33
N ILE A 177 -8.91 3.30 -6.12
CA ILE A 177 -7.61 2.88 -6.67
C ILE A 177 -7.86 1.70 -7.61
N PRO A 178 -7.56 1.85 -8.93
CA PRO A 178 -7.88 0.82 -9.90
C PRO A 178 -7.10 -0.48 -9.64
N ALA A 179 -7.59 -1.58 -10.22
CA ALA A 179 -6.96 -2.89 -10.12
C ALA A 179 -5.47 -2.87 -10.54
N HIS A 180 -4.59 -3.31 -9.65
CA HIS A 180 -3.14 -3.36 -9.87
C HIS A 180 -2.48 -4.47 -9.06
N HIS A 181 -1.15 -4.61 -9.20
CA HIS A 181 -0.34 -5.56 -8.45
C HIS A 181 0.83 -4.85 -7.79
N GLY A 182 1.15 -5.23 -6.56
CA GLY A 182 2.41 -4.89 -5.93
C GLY A 182 3.58 -5.45 -6.74
N PRO A 183 4.63 -4.67 -7.03
CA PRO A 183 5.70 -5.08 -7.94
C PRO A 183 6.68 -6.07 -7.32
N TYR A 184 6.63 -6.32 -6.00
CA TYR A 184 7.67 -7.05 -5.28
C TYR A 184 7.10 -8.08 -4.30
N ARG A 185 7.39 -9.36 -4.53
CA ARG A 185 6.95 -10.48 -3.67
C ARG A 185 7.80 -10.65 -2.41
N GLY A 186 8.87 -9.88 -2.24
CA GLY A 186 9.77 -9.98 -1.09
C GLY A 186 9.27 -9.32 0.20
N TYR A 187 8.10 -8.66 0.20
CA TYR A 187 7.44 -8.19 1.41
C TYR A 187 5.99 -8.72 1.51
N LEU A 188 5.41 -8.50 2.70
CA LEU A 188 3.97 -8.59 2.99
C LEU A 188 3.50 -7.22 3.49
N ARG A 189 2.26 -6.86 3.17
CA ARG A 189 1.69 -5.55 3.49
C ARG A 189 0.73 -5.64 4.65
N TYR A 190 1.00 -4.86 5.68
CA TYR A 190 0.12 -4.65 6.82
C TYR A 190 -0.63 -3.33 6.66
N HIS A 191 -1.94 -3.35 6.90
CA HIS A 191 -2.80 -2.15 6.98
C HIS A 191 -3.47 -2.07 8.34
N LEU A 192 -3.30 -0.95 9.05
CA LEU A 192 -4.08 -0.59 10.23
C LEU A 192 -5.03 0.56 9.93
N GLY A 193 -6.33 0.38 10.14
CA GLY A 193 -7.33 1.43 9.96
C GLY A 193 -7.23 2.49 11.06
N LEU A 194 -7.07 3.76 10.70
CA LEU A 194 -6.93 4.88 11.65
C LEU A 194 -8.06 5.90 11.53
N VAL A 195 -8.44 6.22 10.30
CA VAL A 195 -9.62 7.02 9.97
C VAL A 195 -10.38 6.28 8.89
N VAL A 196 -11.61 5.88 9.19
CA VAL A 196 -12.48 5.17 8.25
C VAL A 196 -13.87 5.78 8.39
N PRO A 197 -14.53 6.17 7.29
CA PRO A 197 -15.91 6.63 7.36
C PRO A 197 -16.87 5.55 7.88
N ASP A 198 -17.86 5.95 8.69
CA ASP A 198 -18.83 5.02 9.26
C ASP A 198 -19.87 4.53 8.23
N GLU A 199 -20.31 5.43 7.35
CA GLU A 199 -21.27 5.13 6.28
C GLU A 199 -20.56 4.70 4.99
N ASN A 200 -20.93 3.55 4.45
CA ASN A 200 -20.32 2.93 3.25
C ASN A 200 -18.78 2.94 3.29
N PRO A 201 -18.16 2.32 4.32
CA PRO A 201 -16.72 2.33 4.51
C PRO A 201 -15.99 1.79 3.28
N PRO A 202 -14.84 2.37 2.90
CA PRO A 202 -14.03 1.86 1.80
C PRO A 202 -13.65 0.39 2.00
N SER A 203 -13.47 -0.31 0.88
CA SER A 203 -13.09 -1.71 0.86
C SER A 203 -11.99 -1.98 -0.16
N ILE A 204 -11.31 -3.11 0.00
CA ILE A 204 -10.29 -3.62 -0.91
C ILE A 204 -10.64 -5.04 -1.31
N ARG A 205 -10.57 -5.31 -2.61
CA ARG A 205 -10.50 -6.67 -3.14
C ARG A 205 -9.05 -7.06 -3.31
N ILE A 206 -8.65 -8.23 -2.83
CA ILE A 206 -7.31 -8.80 -2.99
C ILE A 206 -7.49 -10.21 -3.54
N LYS A 207 -7.09 -10.42 -4.79
CA LYS A 207 -7.41 -11.63 -5.56
C LYS A 207 -8.94 -11.83 -5.60
N ASP A 208 -9.43 -12.89 -4.98
CA ASP A 208 -10.82 -13.32 -4.84
C ASP A 208 -11.44 -12.97 -3.48
N GLU A 209 -10.68 -12.33 -2.59
CA GLU A 209 -11.13 -11.98 -1.24
C GLU A 209 -11.39 -10.49 -1.08
N HIS A 210 -12.26 -10.12 -0.14
CA HIS A 210 -12.64 -8.75 0.14
C HIS A 210 -12.42 -8.40 1.61
N TYR A 211 -11.99 -7.16 1.86
CA TYR A 211 -11.86 -6.61 3.20
C TYR A 211 -12.36 -5.17 3.25
N THR A 212 -13.13 -4.85 4.28
CA THR A 212 -13.60 -3.49 4.56
C THR A 212 -12.86 -2.99 5.78
N TRP A 213 -12.20 -1.83 5.66
CA TRP A 213 -11.44 -1.28 6.78
C TRP A 213 -12.36 -0.90 7.94
N LYS A 214 -11.82 -0.97 9.16
CA LYS A 214 -12.42 -0.42 10.37
C LYS A 214 -11.34 0.23 11.22
N VAL A 215 -11.72 1.22 12.01
CA VAL A 215 -10.80 1.90 12.92
C VAL A 215 -10.28 0.90 13.97
N GLY A 216 -8.96 0.86 14.16
CA GLY A 216 -8.29 -0.01 15.12
C GLY A 216 -8.12 -1.47 14.67
N GLU A 217 -8.73 -1.89 13.56
CA GLU A 217 -8.52 -3.23 13.00
C GLU A 217 -7.42 -3.22 11.94
N SER A 218 -6.67 -4.32 11.87
CA SER A 218 -5.60 -4.47 10.89
C SER A 218 -5.52 -5.85 10.26
N ILE A 219 -5.00 -5.86 9.04
CA ILE A 219 -4.78 -7.06 8.22
C ILE A 219 -3.32 -7.13 7.75
N LEU A 220 -2.84 -8.34 7.51
CA LEU A 220 -1.57 -8.61 6.84
C LEU A 220 -1.85 -9.46 5.60
N PHE A 221 -1.44 -8.98 4.43
CA PHE A 221 -1.77 -9.61 3.15
C PHE A 221 -0.65 -9.49 2.13
N ASP A 222 -0.77 -10.27 1.06
CA ASP A 222 0.13 -10.22 -0.09
C ASP A 222 -0.42 -9.30 -1.18
N ASP A 223 0.11 -8.07 -1.26
CA ASP A 223 -0.31 -7.08 -2.26
C ASP A 223 0.20 -7.39 -3.67
N SER A 224 1.05 -8.42 -3.87
CA SER A 224 1.44 -8.87 -5.21
C SER A 224 0.28 -9.53 -5.96
N TRP A 225 -0.78 -9.90 -5.25
CA TRP A 225 -2.05 -10.26 -5.86
C TRP A 225 -2.74 -9.07 -6.51
N ASN A 226 -3.57 -9.33 -7.51
CA ASN A 226 -4.37 -8.27 -8.11
C ASN A 226 -5.26 -7.68 -7.02
N HIS A 227 -5.20 -6.37 -6.80
CA HIS A 227 -6.01 -5.73 -5.80
C HIS A 227 -6.51 -4.36 -6.25
N GLU A 228 -7.66 -3.97 -5.71
CA GLU A 228 -8.43 -2.81 -6.11
C GLU A 228 -9.12 -2.22 -4.89
N VAL A 229 -9.12 -0.89 -4.77
CA VAL A 229 -9.74 -0.19 -3.65
C VAL A 229 -10.99 0.54 -4.13
N TYR A 230 -12.12 0.22 -3.52
CA TYR A 230 -13.40 0.88 -3.71
C TYR A 230 -13.60 1.91 -2.60
N ASN A 231 -13.97 3.12 -2.99
CA ASN A 231 -14.31 4.20 -2.06
C ASN A 231 -15.35 5.11 -2.70
N GLU A 232 -16.59 4.94 -2.31
CA GLU A 232 -17.72 5.76 -2.73
C GLU A 232 -18.16 6.73 -1.62
N CYS A 233 -17.50 6.71 -0.47
CA CYS A 233 -17.83 7.57 0.66
C CYS A 233 -17.25 8.98 0.46
N ALA A 234 -17.94 10.01 0.96
CA ALA A 234 -17.44 11.38 0.95
C ALA A 234 -16.30 11.63 1.95
N GLY A 235 -16.18 10.79 2.98
CA GLY A 235 -15.14 10.90 4.00
C GLY A 235 -13.80 10.29 3.57
N ASP A 236 -12.71 10.82 4.13
CA ASP A 236 -11.37 10.29 3.90
C ASP A 236 -11.18 8.93 4.56
N ARG A 237 -10.37 8.09 3.92
CA ARG A 237 -9.77 6.91 4.55
C ARG A 237 -8.30 7.16 4.80
N VAL A 238 -7.87 6.92 6.04
CA VAL A 238 -6.45 6.89 6.39
C VAL A 238 -6.10 5.57 7.07
N VAL A 239 -5.06 4.93 6.55
CA VAL A 239 -4.47 3.72 7.14
C VAL A 239 -2.98 3.92 7.35
N LEU A 240 -2.41 3.30 8.38
CA LEU A 240 -0.97 3.07 8.44
C LEU A 240 -0.66 1.83 7.60
N ILE A 241 0.17 2.00 6.58
CA ILE A 241 0.74 0.91 5.79
C ILE A 241 2.12 0.59 6.37
N VAL A 242 2.37 -0.68 6.65
CA VAL A 242 3.68 -1.21 7.05
C VAL A 242 3.99 -2.42 6.20
N ASP A 243 4.99 -2.31 5.33
CA ASP A 243 5.49 -3.48 4.63
C ASP A 243 6.59 -4.12 5.47
N ILE A 244 6.48 -5.44 5.68
CA ILE A 244 7.49 -6.25 6.36
C ILE A 244 8.13 -7.20 5.36
N ARG A 245 9.43 -7.40 5.47
CA ARG A 245 10.15 -8.39 4.67
C ARG A 245 9.50 -9.76 4.87
N ARG A 246 9.11 -10.39 3.76
CA ARG A 246 8.45 -11.70 3.79
C ARG A 246 9.38 -12.73 4.45
N PRO A 247 8.92 -13.45 5.49
CA PRO A 247 9.68 -14.55 6.06
C PRO A 247 9.95 -15.62 5.01
N MET A 248 11.22 -15.96 4.82
CA MET A 248 11.67 -16.99 3.88
C MET A 248 12.85 -17.75 4.49
N PRO A 249 13.10 -19.01 4.10
CA PRO A 249 14.28 -19.74 4.52
C PRO A 249 15.52 -19.25 3.76
N LEU A 250 16.69 -19.66 4.22
CA LEU A 250 17.91 -19.55 3.42
C LEU A 250 17.82 -20.49 2.19
N PRO A 251 18.34 -20.10 1.02
CA PRO A 251 19.08 -18.86 0.73
C PRO A 251 18.18 -17.65 0.36
N PHE A 252 16.87 -17.85 0.16
CA PHE A 252 15.95 -16.80 -0.30
C PHE A 252 15.91 -15.56 0.61
N ALA A 253 16.03 -15.75 1.93
CA ALA A 253 16.13 -14.63 2.86
C ALA A 253 17.36 -13.73 2.63
N MET A 254 18.51 -14.32 2.27
CA MET A 254 19.72 -13.56 1.95
C MET A 254 19.56 -12.81 0.64
N PHE A 255 18.98 -13.48 -0.37
CA PHE A 255 18.69 -12.86 -1.65
C PHE A 255 17.71 -11.68 -1.49
N ASN A 256 16.65 -11.83 -0.69
CA ASN A 256 15.70 -10.75 -0.41
C ASN A 256 16.37 -9.56 0.28
N ARG A 257 17.21 -9.80 1.30
CA ARG A 257 18.01 -8.73 1.95
C ARG A 257 18.94 -8.01 0.96
N PHE A 258 19.55 -8.76 0.04
CA PHE A 258 20.38 -8.16 -1.00
C PHE A 258 19.56 -7.28 -1.93
N VAL A 259 18.43 -7.76 -2.46
CA VAL A 259 17.57 -6.98 -3.35
C VAL A 259 17.03 -5.74 -2.64
N GLU A 260 16.60 -5.85 -1.38
CA GLU A 260 16.21 -4.70 -0.56
C GLU A 260 17.33 -3.67 -0.42
N SER A 261 18.57 -4.11 -0.19
CA SER A 261 19.72 -3.21 -0.08
C SER A 261 19.99 -2.46 -1.39
N VAL A 262 19.78 -3.13 -2.53
CA VAL A 262 19.86 -2.47 -3.85
C VAL A 262 18.72 -1.46 -4.02
N MET A 263 17.47 -1.85 -3.72
CA MET A 263 16.29 -0.98 -3.83
C MET A 263 16.40 0.26 -2.93
N ARG A 264 16.94 0.12 -1.71
CA ARG A 264 17.27 1.25 -0.85
C ARG A 264 18.13 2.29 -1.58
N LEU A 265 19.21 1.85 -2.23
CA LEU A 265 20.16 2.72 -2.89
C LEU A 265 19.60 3.36 -4.16
N VAL A 266 18.95 2.56 -5.02
CA VAL A 266 18.52 3.03 -6.35
C VAL A 266 17.16 3.71 -6.34
N TYR A 267 16.32 3.45 -5.35
CA TYR A 267 14.94 3.95 -5.29
C TYR A 267 14.66 4.66 -3.96
N GLY A 268 14.89 4.01 -2.80
CA GLY A 268 14.55 4.57 -1.49
C GLY A 268 15.20 5.94 -1.21
N LYS A 269 16.50 6.08 -1.48
CA LYS A 269 17.22 7.35 -1.36
C LYS A 269 16.69 8.45 -2.28
N GLN A 270 16.14 8.10 -3.45
CA GLN A 270 15.57 9.09 -4.36
C GLN A 270 14.22 9.61 -3.87
N ILE A 271 13.39 8.73 -3.30
CA ILE A 271 12.14 9.14 -2.64
C ILE A 271 12.44 10.03 -1.44
N LEU A 272 13.43 9.66 -0.61
CA LEU A 272 13.83 10.48 0.54
C LEU A 272 14.21 11.91 0.12
N LYS A 273 14.99 12.08 -0.96
CA LYS A 273 15.38 13.40 -1.48
C LYS A 273 14.21 14.27 -1.94
N LYS A 274 13.03 13.69 -2.20
CA LYS A 274 11.83 14.45 -2.57
C LYS A 274 10.98 14.84 -1.36
N LEU A 275 11.28 14.31 -0.19
CA LEU A 275 10.63 14.63 1.08
C LEU A 275 11.34 15.76 1.84
N THR A 276 12.56 16.09 1.43
CA THR A 276 13.42 17.17 1.93
C THR A 276 13.47 18.30 0.91
#